data_AF-A0A0F8YTG1-F1
#
_entry.id   AF-A0A0F8YTG1-F1
#
_cell.length_a   1.000
_cell.length_b   1.000
_cell.length_c   1.000
_cell.angle_alpha   90.00
_cell.angle_beta   90.00
_cell.angle_gamma   90.00
#
_symmetry.space_group_name_H-M   'P 1'
#
loop_
_entity.id
_entity.type
_entity.pdbx_description
1 polymer ?
#
loop_
_entity_poly.entity_id
_entity_poly.type
_entity_poly.pdbx_seq_one_letter_code
_entity_poly.pdbx_strand_id
1 'polypeptide(L)'
;MELTTVERIKLLEILPPQGDILSLKIVRKLRETLSFNEDELKLLGTKYEFVCPFQDKVDGEPTSCKNKGFWPIAPKCAEHDILMVKTGQLNFHFTPEMQAKMKEIHMGLQAITIVSDTLKRANETKQLTDTHISLYDKFFPPIPEVIEEAMSE
;
A
#
# COMPACT_ATOMS: atom_id res chain seq x y z
N MET A 1 15.75 7.09 -8.04
CA MET A 1 15.80 6.65 -6.62
C MET A 1 15.18 5.28 -6.51
N GLU A 2 15.64 4.44 -5.60
CA GLU A 2 15.13 3.07 -5.46
C GLU A 2 14.06 3.00 -4.36
N LEU A 3 12.88 2.48 -4.73
CA LEU A 3 11.77 2.27 -3.80
C LEU A 3 11.37 0.80 -3.78
N THR A 4 11.13 0.28 -2.58
CA THR A 4 10.53 -1.03 -2.37
C THR A 4 9.04 -1.02 -2.73
N THR A 5 8.45 -2.20 -2.92
CA THR A 5 7.00 -2.35 -3.11
C THR A 5 6.20 -1.65 -2.00
N VAL A 6 6.59 -1.85 -0.74
CA VAL A 6 5.86 -1.30 0.41
C VAL A 6 5.93 0.22 0.41
N GLU A 7 7.12 0.78 0.18
CA GLU A 7 7.32 2.23 0.10
C GLU A 7 6.51 2.86 -1.05
N ARG A 8 6.40 2.18 -2.20
CA ARG A 8 5.56 2.65 -3.33
C ARG A 8 4.09 2.74 -2.94
N ILE A 9 3.58 1.77 -2.20
CA ILE A 9 2.19 1.77 -1.72
C ILE A 9 1.98 2.89 -0.72
N LYS A 10 2.88 3.05 0.25
CA LYS A 10 2.81 4.14 1.23
C LYS A 10 2.91 5.51 0.58
N LEU A 11 3.75 5.63 -0.43
CA LEU A 11 3.82 6.84 -1.23
C LEU A 11 2.49 7.09 -1.95
N LEU A 12 1.86 6.08 -2.58
CA LEU A 12 0.56 6.21 -3.22
C LEU A 12 -0.57 6.61 -2.25
N GLU A 13 -0.56 6.08 -1.02
CA GLU A 13 -1.51 6.41 0.05
C GLU A 13 -1.43 7.89 0.46
N ILE A 14 -0.21 8.46 0.48
CA ILE A 14 0.00 9.83 0.95
C ILE A 14 -0.25 10.89 -0.12
N LEU A 15 -0.23 10.54 -1.42
CA LEU A 15 -0.36 11.53 -2.50
C LEU A 15 -1.66 12.35 -2.39
N PRO A 16 -1.59 13.68 -2.58
CA PRO A 16 -2.74 14.55 -2.36
C PRO A 16 -3.88 14.23 -3.34
N PRO A 17 -5.12 14.03 -2.86
CA PRO A 17 -6.26 13.75 -3.73
C PRO A 17 -6.78 15.00 -4.45
N GLN A 18 -6.39 16.19 -3.99
CA GLN A 18 -6.86 17.49 -4.48
C GLN A 18 -5.68 18.46 -4.66
N GLY A 19 -5.80 19.37 -5.62
CA GLY A 19 -4.78 20.36 -5.95
C GLY A 19 -5.14 21.13 -7.23
N ASP A 20 -4.26 22.01 -7.68
CA ASP A 20 -4.40 22.66 -8.98
C ASP A 20 -4.22 21.66 -10.14
N ILE A 21 -4.63 22.06 -11.34
CA ILE A 21 -4.62 21.18 -12.53
C ILE A 21 -3.20 20.67 -12.86
N LEU A 22 -2.16 21.47 -12.64
CA LEU A 22 -0.78 21.04 -12.91
C LEU A 22 -0.33 20.01 -11.86
N SER A 23 -0.57 20.27 -10.58
CA SER A 23 -0.30 19.33 -9.50
C SER A 23 -1.01 17.99 -9.72
N LEU A 24 -2.29 18.00 -10.09
CA LEU A 24 -3.04 16.78 -10.36
C LEU A 24 -2.49 16.00 -11.58
N LYS A 25 -2.01 16.69 -12.62
CA LYS A 25 -1.33 16.04 -13.76
C LYS A 25 -0.02 15.38 -13.34
N ILE A 26 0.75 16.02 -12.46
CA ILE A 26 2.00 15.47 -11.93
C ILE A 26 1.71 14.26 -11.04
N VAL A 27 0.77 14.37 -10.11
CA VAL A 27 0.31 13.27 -9.24
C VAL A 27 -0.17 12.09 -10.07
N ARG A 28 -0.93 12.33 -11.14
CA ARG A 28 -1.37 11.27 -12.06
C ARG A 28 -0.18 10.54 -12.69
N LYS A 29 0.78 11.25 -13.28
CA LYS A 29 1.99 10.64 -13.87
C LYS A 29 2.81 9.89 -12.82
N LEU A 30 2.90 10.44 -11.61
CA LEU A 30 3.59 9.79 -10.50
C LEU A 30 2.89 8.49 -10.11
N ARG A 31 1.55 8.47 -10.02
CA ARG A 31 0.77 7.26 -9.80
C ARG A 31 1.02 6.22 -10.89
N GLU A 32 1.01 6.62 -12.16
CA GLU A 32 1.31 5.73 -13.29
C GLU A 32 2.72 5.12 -13.19
N THR A 33 3.70 5.89 -12.72
CA THR A 33 5.09 5.43 -12.55
C THR A 33 5.25 4.48 -11.34
N LEU A 34 4.52 4.77 -10.25
CA LEU A 34 4.50 3.98 -9.03
C LEU A 34 3.67 2.70 -9.16
N SER A 35 2.73 2.64 -10.10
CA SER A 35 1.87 1.48 -10.37
C SER A 35 2.66 0.20 -10.65
N PHE A 36 2.03 -0.92 -10.34
CA PHE A 36 2.59 -2.25 -10.51
C PHE A 36 2.46 -2.74 -11.95
N ASN A 37 3.49 -3.41 -12.47
CA ASN A 37 3.40 -4.12 -13.74
C ASN A 37 2.75 -5.52 -13.56
N GLU A 38 2.40 -6.18 -14.66
CA GLU A 38 1.73 -7.49 -14.60
C GLU A 38 2.54 -8.55 -13.83
N ASP A 39 3.87 -8.54 -13.94
CA ASP A 39 4.72 -9.50 -13.25
C ASP A 39 4.78 -9.25 -11.74
N GLU A 40 4.77 -7.98 -11.32
CA GLU A 40 4.59 -7.60 -9.91
C GLU A 40 3.21 -7.98 -9.39
N LEU A 41 2.17 -7.81 -10.21
CA LEU A 41 0.80 -8.21 -9.86
C LEU A 41 0.65 -9.73 -9.72
N LYS A 42 1.40 -10.54 -10.48
CA LYS A 42 1.41 -12.01 -10.31
C LYS A 42 2.01 -12.44 -8.97
N LEU A 43 2.97 -11.66 -8.45
CA LEU A 43 3.58 -11.91 -7.14
C LEU A 43 2.67 -11.46 -5.99
N LEU A 44 1.74 -10.53 -6.25
CA LEU A 44 0.64 -10.26 -5.33
C LEU A 44 -0.28 -11.47 -5.32
N GLY A 45 -0.09 -12.32 -4.31
CA GLY A 45 -1.06 -13.36 -3.97
C GLY A 45 -2.40 -12.70 -3.63
N THR A 46 -3.27 -12.55 -4.63
CA THR A 46 -4.61 -12.00 -4.43
C THR A 46 -5.49 -13.12 -3.89
N LYS A 47 -5.99 -12.93 -2.67
CA LYS A 47 -7.02 -13.81 -2.10
C LYS A 47 -8.30 -13.01 -1.99
N TYR A 48 -9.39 -13.59 -2.48
CA TYR A 48 -10.71 -13.00 -2.36
C TYR A 48 -11.36 -13.51 -1.08
N GLU A 49 -12.07 -12.63 -0.39
CA GLU A 49 -12.97 -13.08 0.66
C GLU A 49 -14.18 -13.76 0.01
N PHE A 50 -14.47 -14.96 0.49
CA PHE A 50 -15.68 -15.68 0.16
C PHE A 50 -16.54 -15.82 1.42
N VAL A 51 -17.85 -15.68 1.24
CA VAL A 51 -18.86 -15.92 2.29
C VAL A 51 -19.84 -16.99 1.82
N CYS A 52 -20.29 -17.82 2.77
CA CYS A 52 -21.39 -18.74 2.49
C CYS A 52 -22.67 -17.93 2.22
N PRO A 53 -23.40 -18.18 1.11
CA PRO A 53 -24.65 -17.48 0.81
C PRO A 53 -25.80 -17.91 1.74
N PHE A 54 -25.68 -19.07 2.39
CA PHE A 54 -26.62 -19.50 3.42
C PHE A 54 -26.30 -18.78 4.72
N GLN A 55 -27.14 -17.78 5.03
CA GLN A 55 -27.28 -17.28 6.39
C GLN A 55 -28.39 -18.09 7.04
N ASP A 56 -28.02 -19.15 7.77
CA ASP A 56 -29.01 -19.81 8.62
C ASP A 56 -29.48 -18.79 9.66
N LYS A 57 -30.79 -18.69 9.85
CA LYS A 57 -31.38 -17.88 10.93
C LYS A 57 -31.88 -18.83 11.99
N VAL A 58 -31.24 -18.84 13.16
CA VAL A 58 -31.80 -19.46 14.36
C VAL A 58 -32.39 -18.32 15.18
N ASP A 59 -33.68 -18.38 15.49
CA ASP A 59 -34.42 -17.36 16.26
C ASP A 59 -34.47 -15.96 15.63
N GLY A 60 -34.32 -15.85 14.31
CA GLY A 60 -34.32 -14.57 13.59
C GLY A 60 -32.98 -13.85 13.58
N GLU A 61 -31.99 -14.36 14.30
CA GLU A 61 -30.60 -13.89 14.23
C GLU A 61 -29.81 -14.74 13.21
N PRO A 62 -29.03 -14.12 12.31
CA PRO A 62 -28.19 -14.85 11.37
C PRO A 62 -27.10 -15.61 12.15
N THR A 63 -27.27 -16.92 12.32
CA THR A 63 -26.19 -17.82 12.73
C THR A 63 -25.19 -17.87 11.59
N SER A 64 -24.10 -17.12 11.75
CA SER A 64 -23.04 -17.08 10.74
C SER A 64 -22.49 -18.48 10.55
N CYS A 65 -22.64 -19.05 9.35
CA CYS A 65 -21.78 -20.14 8.92
C CYS A 65 -20.33 -19.72 9.22
N LYS A 66 -19.62 -20.52 10.04
CA LYS A 66 -18.29 -20.15 10.55
C LYS A 66 -17.23 -20.11 9.44
N ASN A 67 -17.56 -20.59 8.25
CA ASN A 67 -16.70 -20.55 7.08
C ASN A 67 -16.72 -19.14 6.45
N LYS A 68 -15.91 -18.24 7.00
CA LYS A 68 -15.44 -17.04 6.31
C LYS A 68 -13.93 -17.17 6.10
N GLY A 69 -13.44 -16.81 4.93
CA GLY A 69 -12.01 -16.90 4.66
C GLY A 69 -11.58 -16.31 3.33
N PHE A 70 -10.28 -16.10 3.22
CA PHE A 70 -9.63 -15.58 2.01
C PHE A 70 -9.05 -16.73 1.20
N TRP A 71 -9.61 -16.97 0.02
CA TRP A 71 -9.22 -18.07 -0.86
C TRP A 71 -8.88 -17.56 -2.26
N PRO A 72 -8.02 -18.26 -3.03
CA PRO A 72 -7.73 -17.89 -4.41
C PRO A 72 -8.89 -18.23 -5.36
N ILE A 73 -9.67 -19.27 -5.03
CA ILE A 73 -10.81 -19.79 -5.81
C ILE A 73 -11.98 -20.00 -4.85
N ALA A 74 -13.21 -19.86 -5.33
CA ALA A 74 -14.42 -20.10 -4.54
C ALA A 74 -14.43 -21.52 -3.96
N PRO A 75 -14.29 -21.69 -2.63
CA PRO A 75 -14.38 -23.01 -2.03
C PRO A 75 -15.85 -23.41 -1.88
N LYS A 76 -16.08 -24.71 -1.71
CA LYS A 76 -17.36 -25.21 -1.22
C LYS A 76 -17.45 -25.01 0.29
N CYS A 77 -18.61 -24.58 0.78
CA CYS A 77 -18.88 -24.54 2.22
C CYS A 77 -18.90 -25.98 2.77
N ALA A 78 -18.15 -26.24 3.84
CA ALA A 78 -18.11 -27.58 4.46
C ALA A 78 -19.44 -27.98 5.12
N GLU A 79 -20.26 -27.01 5.51
CA GLU A 79 -21.55 -27.25 6.20
C GLU A 79 -22.70 -27.45 5.20
N HIS A 80 -22.66 -26.80 4.02
CA HIS A 80 -23.80 -26.76 3.10
C HIS A 80 -23.51 -27.36 1.70
N ASP A 81 -22.28 -27.80 1.40
CA ASP A 81 -21.82 -28.30 0.08
C ASP A 81 -22.14 -27.38 -1.11
N ILE A 82 -22.34 -26.08 -0.86
CA ILE A 82 -22.58 -25.05 -1.87
C ILE A 82 -21.33 -24.21 -2.13
N LEU A 83 -21.23 -23.65 -3.34
CA LEU A 83 -20.16 -22.71 -3.68
C LEU A 83 -20.33 -21.40 -2.91
N MET A 84 -19.24 -20.95 -2.27
CA MET A 84 -19.23 -19.68 -1.57
C MET A 84 -19.23 -18.49 -2.56
N VAL A 85 -19.84 -17.38 -2.16
CA VAL A 85 -19.99 -16.18 -2.98
C VAL A 85 -18.89 -15.18 -2.61
N LYS A 86 -18.29 -14.56 -3.63
CA LYS A 86 -17.26 -13.53 -3.47
C LYS A 86 -17.89 -12.24 -2.92
N THR A 87 -17.39 -11.72 -1.81
CA THR A 87 -17.92 -10.47 -1.20
C THR A 87 -17.48 -9.21 -1.93
N GLY A 88 -16.46 -9.32 -2.79
CA GLY A 88 -15.77 -8.18 -3.39
C GLY A 88 -14.63 -7.64 -2.54
N GLN A 89 -14.46 -8.11 -1.30
CA GLN A 89 -13.28 -7.78 -0.51
C GLN A 89 -12.06 -8.57 -1.00
N LEU A 90 -10.96 -7.86 -1.16
CA LEU A 90 -9.69 -8.38 -1.64
C LEU A 90 -8.65 -8.24 -0.52
N ASN A 91 -7.93 -9.30 -0.23
CA ASN A 91 -6.80 -9.25 0.68
C ASN A 91 -5.51 -9.47 -0.10
N PHE A 92 -4.66 -8.46 -0.07
CA PHE A 92 -3.34 -8.51 -0.66
C PHE A 92 -2.37 -9.12 0.36
N HIS A 93 -1.82 -10.29 0.02
CA HIS A 93 -0.73 -10.85 0.78
C HIS A 93 0.60 -10.50 0.10
N PHE A 94 1.40 -9.64 0.75
CA PHE A 94 2.74 -9.30 0.28
C PHE A 94 3.72 -10.38 0.69
N THR A 95 4.19 -11.19 -0.27
CA THR A 95 5.25 -12.17 -0.01
C THR A 95 6.56 -11.45 0.36
N PRO A 96 7.44 -12.06 1.17
CA PRO A 96 8.74 -11.46 1.51
C PRO A 96 9.58 -11.08 0.29
N GLU A 97 9.56 -11.92 -0.75
CA GLU A 97 10.21 -11.65 -2.03
C GLU A 97 9.71 -10.36 -2.69
N MET A 98 8.40 -10.13 -2.64
CA MET A 98 7.82 -8.92 -3.20
C MET A 98 8.17 -7.67 -2.39
N GLN A 99 8.21 -7.79 -1.06
CA GLN A 99 8.61 -6.68 -0.18
C GLN A 99 10.06 -6.25 -0.43
N ALA A 100 10.95 -7.22 -0.70
CA ALA A 100 12.36 -6.97 -0.99
C ALA A 100 12.62 -6.42 -2.41
N LYS A 101 11.65 -6.53 -3.32
CA LYS A 101 11.83 -6.06 -4.71
C LYS A 101 11.92 -4.54 -4.76
N MET A 102 13.08 -4.05 -5.16
CA MET A 102 13.34 -2.64 -5.41
C MET A 102 13.07 -2.29 -6.87
N LYS A 103 12.53 -1.10 -7.11
CA LYS A 103 12.33 -0.53 -8.44
C LYS A 103 12.98 0.85 -8.46
N GLU A 104 13.83 1.09 -9.45
CA GLU A 104 14.31 2.43 -9.72
C GLU A 104 13.18 3.28 -10.31
N ILE A 105 12.97 4.44 -9.70
CA ILE A 105 11.95 5.40 -10.08
C ILE A 105 12.61 6.74 -10.35
N HIS A 106 12.36 7.26 -11.56
CA HIS A 106 12.74 8.61 -11.95
C HIS A 106 11.57 9.56 -11.66
N MET A 107 11.81 10.54 -10.78
CA MET A 107 10.84 11.58 -10.46
C MET A 107 11.40 12.94 -10.89
N GLY A 108 10.57 13.74 -11.53
CA GLY A 108 10.91 15.14 -11.81
C GLY A 108 10.93 15.96 -10.51
N LEU A 109 11.66 17.08 -10.51
CA LEU A 109 11.81 17.97 -9.35
C LEU A 109 10.46 18.37 -8.74
N GLN A 110 9.47 18.72 -9.58
CA GLN A 110 8.13 19.09 -9.10
C GLN A 110 7.41 17.93 -8.39
N ALA A 111 7.60 16.69 -8.86
CA ALA A 111 7.02 15.52 -8.20
C ALA A 111 7.68 15.30 -6.84
N ILE A 112 9.00 15.46 -6.74
CA ILE A 112 9.74 15.39 -5.47
C ILE A 112 9.22 16.45 -4.51
N THR A 113 9.07 17.71 -4.94
CA THR A 113 8.52 18.79 -4.11
C THR A 113 7.14 18.45 -3.58
N ILE A 114 6.22 17.98 -4.44
CA ILE A 114 4.87 17.59 -4.02
C ILE A 114 4.92 16.49 -2.96
N VAL A 115 5.74 15.46 -3.17
CA VAL A 115 5.87 14.35 -2.21
C VAL A 115 6.48 14.82 -0.89
N SER A 116 7.58 15.57 -0.93
CA SER A 116 8.23 16.12 0.25
C SER A 116 7.29 17.00 1.07
N ASP A 117 6.53 17.89 0.42
CA ASP A 117 5.57 18.76 1.09
C ASP A 117 4.42 17.95 1.72
N THR A 118 3.99 16.89 1.04
CA THR A 118 2.91 16.04 1.55
C THR A 118 3.37 15.21 2.74
N LEU A 119 4.60 14.66 2.70
CA LEU A 119 5.22 13.97 3.83
C LEU A 119 5.41 14.91 5.03
N LYS A 120 5.85 16.15 4.81
CA LYS A 120 5.96 17.16 5.88
C LYS A 120 4.61 17.43 6.54
N ARG A 121 3.56 17.70 5.76
CA ARG A 121 2.21 17.92 6.30
C ARG A 121 1.68 16.72 7.06
N ALA A 122 1.91 15.50 6.56
CA ALA A 122 1.53 14.27 7.25
C ALA A 122 2.29 14.09 8.57
N ASN A 123 3.57 14.48 8.63
CA ASN A 123 4.36 14.49 9.86
C ASN A 123 3.82 15.51 10.87
N GLU A 124 3.57 16.75 10.43
CA GLU A 124 2.99 17.82 11.25
C GLU A 124 1.63 17.44 11.83
N THR A 125 0.83 16.69 11.06
CA THR A 125 -0.49 16.19 11.47
C THR A 125 -0.46 14.84 12.19
N LYS A 126 0.73 14.26 12.44
CA LYS A 126 0.94 12.97 13.10
C LYS A 126 0.20 11.80 12.43
N GLN A 127 0.08 11.83 11.10
CA GLN A 127 -0.52 10.77 10.30
C GLN A 127 0.50 9.71 9.85
N LEU A 128 1.79 9.97 10.06
CA LEU A 128 2.84 9.00 9.74
C LEU A 128 2.90 7.89 10.78
N THR A 129 2.98 6.66 10.29
CA THR A 129 3.23 5.43 11.06
C THR A 129 4.66 4.93 10.85
N ASP A 130 5.12 3.96 11.63
CA ASP A 130 6.46 3.36 11.52
C ASP A 130 6.81 2.87 10.11
N THR A 131 5.81 2.47 9.32
CA THR A 131 6.02 2.04 7.93
C THR A 131 6.44 3.18 6.99
N HIS A 132 6.33 4.43 7.43
CA HIS A 132 6.72 5.60 6.65
C HIS A 132 8.16 6.05 6.92
N ILE A 133 8.84 5.54 7.95
CA ILE A 133 10.16 6.00 8.37
C ILE A 133 11.18 5.86 7.22
N SER A 134 11.29 4.66 6.63
CA SER A 134 12.19 4.41 5.49
C SER A 134 11.90 5.32 4.28
N LEU A 135 10.62 5.60 4.02
CA LEU A 135 10.24 6.53 2.96
C LEU A 135 10.66 7.96 3.32
N TYR A 136 10.41 8.39 4.55
CA TYR A 136 10.73 9.74 5.02
C TYR A 136 12.24 10.01 4.95
N ASP A 137 13.07 9.10 5.45
CA ASP A 137 14.54 9.22 5.45
C ASP A 137 15.10 9.37 4.03
N LYS A 138 14.47 8.74 3.02
CA LYS A 138 14.87 8.89 1.62
C LYS A 138 14.59 10.28 1.04
N PHE A 139 13.56 10.98 1.53
CA PHE A 139 13.24 12.35 1.10
C PHE A 139 13.91 13.42 1.98
N PHE A 140 14.28 13.06 3.20
CA PHE A 140 14.90 13.94 4.19
C PHE A 140 16.11 13.22 4.82
N PRO A 141 17.20 13.02 4.06
CA PRO A 141 18.37 12.37 4.61
C PRO A 141 18.89 13.16 5.81
N PRO A 142 19.39 12.50 6.87
CA PRO A 142 19.97 13.19 8.00
C PRO A 142 21.08 14.10 7.48
N ILE A 143 21.11 15.33 7.99
CA ILE A 143 22.24 16.23 7.75
C ILE A 143 23.45 15.48 8.32
N PRO A 144 24.50 15.18 7.53
CA PRO A 144 25.69 14.59 8.08
C PRO A 144 26.14 15.51 9.21
N GLU A 145 26.18 14.98 10.44
CA GLU A 145 26.70 15.72 11.58
C GLU A 145 28.01 16.34 11.10
N VAL A 146 28.04 17.67 11.13
CA VAL A 146 29.20 18.43 10.68
C VAL A 146 30.35 17.83 11.45
N ILE A 147 31.21 17.10 10.76
CA ILE A 147 32.36 16.43 11.33
C ILE A 147 33.15 17.56 12.00
N GLU A 148 33.11 17.64 13.33
CA GLU A 148 33.79 18.67 14.15
C GLU A 148 35.33 18.54 14.07
N GLU A 149 35.88 17.91 13.03
CA GLU A 149 37.31 17.69 12.82
C GLU A 149 38.03 18.91 12.22
N ALA A 150 37.34 20.02 11.95
CA ALA A 150 37.95 21.24 11.41
C ALA A 150 38.36 22.28 12.49
N MET A 151 38.31 21.95 13.79
CA MET A 151 38.67 22.89 14.88
C MET A 151 39.79 22.42 15.81
N SER A 152 40.58 21.41 15.41
CA SER A 152 41.69 20.89 16.20
C SER A 152 43.06 20.90 15.51
N GLU A 153 43.29 21.78 14.52
CA GLU A 153 44.63 22.08 13.99
C GLU A 153 44.96 23.58 14.04
#